data_AF-A0A6V7J5L8-F1
#
_entry.id   AF-A0A6V7J5L8-F1
#
_cell.length_a   1.000
_cell.length_b   1.000
_cell.length_c   1.000
_cell.angle_alpha   90.00
_cell.angle_beta   90.00
_cell.angle_gamma   90.00
#
_symmetry.space_group_name_H-M   'P 1'
#
loop_
_entity.id
_entity.type
_entity.pdbx_description
1 polymer ?
#
loop_
_entity_poly.entity_id
_entity_poly.type
_entity_poly.pdbx_seq_one_letter_code
_entity_poly.pdbx_strand_id
1 'polypeptide(L)'
;PERSWMLGIAYGLEVEYKPKLFLLWMTGNRAIDMECIPEELFKNQTMWILQKFMGKTHNITAPREIRRSMWNTNENFRGTYSYASLESFNTKRGQGVLMEPIMRNDKPILQFAGEATNPDRYATVHGAIETGWREADRLIDFYNKKNIWKMIEDLSV
;
A
#
# COMPACT_ATOMS: atom_id res chain seq x y z
N PRO A 1 24.59 7.48 -10.78
CA PRO A 1 25.17 6.67 -11.88
C PRO A 1 24.05 6.13 -12.77
N GLU A 2 24.27 5.87 -14.06
CA GLU A 2 23.23 5.45 -15.03
C GLU A 2 22.42 4.20 -14.59
N ARG A 3 23.02 3.38 -13.72
CA ARG A 3 22.50 2.09 -13.25
C ARG A 3 22.21 2.06 -11.74
N SER A 4 22.16 3.21 -11.07
CA SER A 4 22.12 3.26 -9.60
C SER A 4 20.84 2.69 -9.00
N TRP A 5 19.73 2.69 -9.72
CA TRP A 5 18.47 2.13 -9.23
C TRP A 5 18.59 0.63 -8.92
N MET A 6 19.44 -0.11 -9.64
CA MET A 6 19.64 -1.55 -9.42
C MET A 6 20.25 -1.88 -8.06
N LEU A 7 20.88 -0.91 -7.39
CA LEU A 7 21.35 -1.08 -6.01
C LEU A 7 20.20 -1.24 -5.01
N GLY A 8 18.96 -0.95 -5.42
CA GLY A 8 17.75 -1.18 -4.63
C GLY A 8 17.13 -2.57 -4.78
N ILE A 9 17.68 -3.43 -5.64
CA ILE A 9 17.18 -4.80 -5.79
C ILE A 9 17.59 -5.57 -4.53
N ALA A 10 16.59 -5.99 -3.75
CA ALA A 10 16.79 -6.73 -2.51
C ALA A 10 16.99 -8.23 -2.76
N TYR A 11 16.16 -8.81 -3.62
CA TYR A 11 16.24 -10.22 -4.00
C TYR A 11 15.47 -10.49 -5.30
N GLY A 12 15.69 -11.66 -5.89
CA GLY A 12 14.92 -12.18 -7.00
C GLY A 12 14.44 -13.60 -6.70
N LEU A 13 13.26 -13.97 -7.20
CA LEU A 13 12.67 -15.28 -6.99
C LEU A 13 11.82 -15.75 -8.16
N GLU A 14 11.74 -17.06 -8.31
CA GLU A 14 10.74 -17.70 -9.17
C GLU A 14 9.37 -17.63 -8.50
N VAL A 15 8.33 -17.33 -9.28
CA VAL A 15 6.97 -17.24 -8.74
C VAL A 15 6.36 -18.64 -8.67
N GLU A 16 5.87 -19.00 -7.48
CA GLU A 16 5.26 -20.31 -7.23
C GLU A 16 4.13 -20.60 -8.23
N TYR A 17 4.09 -21.83 -8.74
CA TYR A 17 3.17 -22.28 -9.80
C TYR A 17 3.26 -21.49 -11.13
N LYS A 18 4.27 -20.64 -11.32
CA LYS A 18 4.51 -19.86 -12.55
C LYS A 18 5.98 -19.96 -12.99
N PRO A 19 6.41 -21.11 -13.55
CA PRO A 19 7.82 -21.41 -13.83
C PRO A 19 8.48 -20.52 -14.91
N LYS A 20 7.70 -19.71 -15.64
CA LYS A 20 8.18 -18.77 -16.65
C LYS A 20 8.09 -17.30 -16.19
N LEU A 21 7.90 -17.07 -14.90
CA LEU A 21 7.81 -15.75 -14.30
C LEU A 21 8.89 -15.61 -13.22
N PHE A 22 9.76 -14.63 -13.42
CA PHE A 22 10.78 -14.25 -12.46
C PHE A 22 10.44 -12.86 -11.88
N LEU A 23 10.52 -12.74 -10.56
CA LEU A 23 10.22 -11.51 -9.83
C LEU A 23 11.50 -10.92 -9.26
N LEU A 24 11.74 -9.63 -9.49
CA LEU A 24 12.76 -8.85 -8.80
C LEU A 24 12.07 -7.96 -7.77
N TRP A 25 12.47 -8.09 -6.51
CA TRP A 25 11.95 -7.26 -5.42
C TRP A 25 12.88 -6.08 -5.15
N MET A 26 12.29 -4.90 -5.02
CA MET A 26 13.01 -3.65 -4.81
C MET A 26 12.58 -2.94 -3.54
N THR A 27 13.50 -2.27 -2.88
CA THR A 27 13.23 -1.51 -1.65
C THR A 27 13.96 -0.16 -1.62
N GLY A 28 13.48 0.73 -0.75
CA GLY A 28 14.08 2.05 -0.50
C GLY A 28 13.97 3.03 -1.66
N ASN A 29 14.70 4.15 -1.56
CA ASN A 29 14.61 5.28 -2.50
C ASN A 29 14.99 4.92 -3.94
N ARG A 30 15.73 3.83 -4.13
CA ARG A 30 16.11 3.32 -5.45
C ARG A 30 14.93 2.78 -6.25
N ALA A 31 13.83 2.38 -5.59
CA ALA A 31 12.58 2.06 -6.28
C ALA A 31 11.99 3.29 -6.97
N ILE A 32 12.09 4.47 -6.35
CA ILE A 32 11.64 5.75 -6.94
C ILE A 32 12.51 6.10 -8.15
N ASP A 33 13.84 5.98 -8.02
CA ASP A 33 14.76 6.18 -9.16
C ASP A 33 14.40 5.26 -10.33
N MET A 34 14.03 4.00 -10.04
CA MET A 34 13.63 3.00 -11.05
C MET A 34 12.33 3.38 -11.76
N GLU A 35 11.36 4.00 -11.09
CA GLU A 35 10.11 4.45 -11.73
C GLU A 35 10.35 5.60 -12.72
N CYS A 36 11.35 6.46 -12.46
CA CYS A 36 11.61 7.67 -13.23
C CYS A 36 12.38 7.47 -14.55
N ILE A 37 13.00 6.29 -14.77
CA ILE A 37 13.75 6.05 -16.01
C ILE A 37 12.83 5.59 -17.16
N PRO A 38 13.20 5.82 -18.44
CA PRO A 38 12.43 5.31 -19.58
C PRO A 38 12.28 3.79 -19.57
N GLU A 39 11.15 3.29 -20.07
CA GLU A 39 10.80 1.87 -20.06
C GLU A 39 11.85 0.99 -20.78
N GLU A 40 12.31 1.41 -21.96
CA GLU A 40 13.32 0.65 -22.71
C GLU A 40 14.66 0.59 -22.00
N LEU A 41 15.05 1.67 -21.30
CA LEU A 41 16.26 1.67 -20.48
C LEU A 41 16.12 0.69 -19.30
N PHE A 42 14.95 0.70 -18.64
CA PHE A 42 14.65 -0.25 -17.57
C PHE A 42 14.73 -1.70 -18.03
N LYS A 43 14.11 -2.04 -19.17
CA LYS A 43 14.16 -3.39 -19.76
C LYS A 43 15.59 -3.83 -20.06
N ASN A 44 16.36 -2.98 -20.73
CA ASN A 44 17.75 -3.27 -21.09
C ASN A 44 18.63 -3.46 -19.86
N GLN A 45 18.51 -2.60 -18.86
CA GLN A 45 19.28 -2.71 -17.62
C GLN A 45 18.85 -3.91 -16.77
N THR A 46 17.57 -4.27 -16.77
CA THR A 46 17.06 -5.49 -16.13
C THR A 46 17.67 -6.74 -16.79
N MET A 47 17.70 -6.82 -18.12
CA MET A 47 18.38 -7.92 -18.81
C MET A 47 19.87 -7.94 -18.52
N TRP A 48 20.52 -6.77 -18.47
CA TRP A 48 21.95 -6.67 -18.14
C TRP A 48 22.26 -7.26 -16.77
N ILE A 49 21.46 -6.99 -15.74
CA ILE A 49 21.73 -7.52 -14.39
C ILE A 49 21.51 -9.03 -14.32
N LEU A 50 20.46 -9.54 -14.98
CA LEU A 50 20.23 -10.99 -15.07
C LEU A 50 21.39 -11.69 -15.79
N GLN A 51 21.84 -11.16 -16.92
CA GLN A 51 23.00 -11.70 -17.64
C GLN A 51 24.29 -11.63 -16.83
N LYS A 52 24.52 -10.51 -16.12
CA LYS A 52 25.73 -10.31 -15.32
C LYS A 52 25.87 -11.35 -14.21
N PHE A 53 24.78 -11.68 -13.52
CA PHE A 53 24.82 -12.58 -12.36
C PHE A 53 24.48 -14.04 -12.70
N MET A 54 23.64 -14.29 -13.71
CA MET A 54 23.16 -15.64 -14.06
C MET A 54 23.65 -16.14 -15.42
N GLY A 55 24.12 -15.25 -16.31
CA GLY A 55 24.48 -15.59 -17.69
C GLY A 55 25.70 -16.50 -17.83
N LYS A 56 26.53 -16.65 -16.78
CA LYS A 56 27.65 -17.61 -16.77
C LYS A 56 27.20 -19.05 -16.51
N THR A 57 26.09 -19.23 -15.80
CA THR A 57 25.61 -20.56 -15.39
C THR A 57 24.36 -20.99 -16.17
N HIS A 58 23.61 -20.04 -16.70
CA HIS A 58 22.37 -20.28 -17.41
C HIS A 58 22.34 -19.51 -18.73
N ASN A 59 21.74 -20.10 -19.75
CA ASN A 59 21.43 -19.40 -20.99
C ASN A 59 20.17 -18.53 -20.79
N ILE A 60 20.36 -17.27 -20.41
CA ILE A 60 19.25 -16.34 -20.17
C ILE A 60 18.72 -15.82 -21.51
N THR A 61 17.54 -16.30 -21.91
CA THR A 61 16.83 -15.82 -23.10
C THR A 61 16.04 -14.55 -22.82
N ALA A 62 15.79 -13.73 -23.84
CA ALA A 62 14.90 -12.58 -23.71
C ALA A 62 13.48 -13.02 -23.30
N PRO A 63 12.91 -12.46 -22.22
CA PRO A 63 11.54 -12.76 -21.81
C PRO A 63 10.55 -12.15 -22.80
N ARG A 64 9.34 -12.73 -22.85
CA ARG A 64 8.22 -12.17 -23.63
C ARG A 64 7.88 -10.74 -23.19
N GLU A 65 8.01 -10.47 -21.90
CA GLU A 65 7.62 -9.20 -21.31
C GLU A 65 8.42 -8.94 -20.02
N ILE A 66 8.76 -7.67 -19.78
CA ILE A 66 9.35 -7.20 -18.52
C ILE A 66 8.48 -6.03 -18.06
N ARG A 67 7.91 -6.13 -16.86
CA ARG A 67 7.09 -5.09 -16.23
C ARG A 67 7.71 -4.61 -14.93
N ARG A 68 7.47 -3.34 -14.61
CA ARG A 68 7.72 -2.75 -13.29
C ARG A 68 6.43 -2.23 -12.70
N SER A 69 6.31 -2.28 -11.38
CA SER A 69 5.29 -1.51 -10.67
C SER A 69 5.69 -0.03 -10.62
N MET A 70 4.68 0.86 -10.59
CA MET A 70 4.86 2.31 -10.48
C MET A 70 4.04 2.84 -9.30
N TRP A 71 4.25 2.28 -8.11
CA TRP A 71 3.41 2.58 -6.94
C TRP A 71 3.58 4.02 -6.46
N ASN A 72 4.81 4.54 -6.48
CA ASN A 72 5.11 5.88 -5.96
C ASN A 72 4.62 6.99 -6.90
N THR A 73 4.83 6.83 -8.21
CA THR A 73 4.45 7.81 -9.23
C THR A 73 2.99 7.72 -9.67
N ASN A 74 2.27 6.64 -9.31
CA ASN A 74 0.83 6.55 -9.58
C ASN A 74 0.04 7.52 -8.69
N GLU A 75 -0.71 8.42 -9.32
CA GLU A 75 -1.44 9.51 -8.66
C GLU A 75 -2.51 9.04 -7.66
N ASN A 76 -3.03 7.81 -7.82
CA ASN A 76 -4.04 7.22 -6.95
C ASN A 76 -3.47 6.52 -5.71
N PHE A 77 -2.18 6.14 -5.73
CA PHE A 77 -1.55 5.39 -4.65
C PHE A 77 -0.45 6.18 -3.93
N ARG A 78 0.41 6.88 -4.68
CA ARG A 78 1.49 7.74 -4.15
C ARG A 78 2.43 7.03 -3.17
N GLY A 79 2.58 5.72 -3.30
CA GLY A 79 3.29 4.86 -2.38
C GLY A 79 2.77 3.42 -2.43
N THR A 80 3.41 2.52 -1.68
CA THR A 80 3.00 1.12 -1.60
C THR A 80 1.98 0.89 -0.48
N TYR A 81 2.40 1.16 0.75
CA TYR A 81 1.63 0.98 1.97
C TYR A 81 2.26 1.81 3.10
N SER A 82 1.49 2.11 4.14
CA SER A 82 1.93 2.91 5.27
C SER A 82 2.98 2.21 6.13
N TYR A 83 3.75 3.00 6.88
CA TYR A 83 4.63 2.51 7.94
C TYR A 83 4.68 3.53 9.08
N ALA A 84 4.94 3.07 10.30
CA ALA A 84 5.15 3.96 11.44
C ALA A 84 6.56 4.58 11.36
N SER A 85 6.64 5.84 10.98
CA SER A 85 7.89 6.60 10.96
C SER A 85 8.25 7.12 12.35
N LEU A 86 9.53 7.44 12.58
CA LEU A 86 9.98 8.14 13.80
C LEU A 86 9.23 9.46 14.00
N GLU A 87 8.89 10.15 12.90
CA GLU A 87 8.10 11.37 12.94
C GLU A 87 6.67 11.13 13.44
N SER A 88 6.00 10.07 12.97
CA SER A 88 4.65 9.71 13.42
C SER A 88 4.62 9.42 14.93
N PHE A 89 5.69 8.80 15.44
CA PHE A 89 5.86 8.55 16.87
C PHE A 89 6.09 9.85 17.66
N ASN A 90 7.04 10.68 17.22
CA ASN A 90 7.40 11.94 17.89
C ASN A 90 6.24 12.93 17.94
N THR A 91 5.44 12.98 16.86
CA THR A 91 4.28 13.88 16.76
C THR A 91 3.02 13.30 17.38
N LYS A 92 3.03 12.02 17.78
CA LYS A 92 1.85 11.25 18.21
C LYS A 92 0.73 11.28 17.17
N ARG A 93 1.09 11.36 15.88
CA ARG A 93 0.17 11.38 14.72
C ARG A 93 0.32 10.10 13.89
N GLY A 94 0.12 8.97 14.56
CA GLY A 94 0.11 7.66 13.92
C GLY A 94 -1.27 7.21 13.47
N GLN A 95 -1.39 5.92 13.19
CA GLN A 95 -2.61 5.22 12.75
C GLN A 95 -3.81 5.46 13.69
N GLY A 96 -3.56 5.55 14.99
CA GLY A 96 -4.60 5.83 15.99
C GLY A 96 -5.25 7.21 15.86
N VAL A 97 -4.58 8.19 15.26
CA VAL A 97 -5.21 9.49 14.93
C VAL A 97 -5.97 9.39 13.61
N LEU A 98 -5.44 8.63 12.64
CA LEU A 98 -6.04 8.49 11.31
C LEU A 98 -7.38 7.72 11.33
N MET A 99 -7.67 6.93 12.37
CA MET A 99 -8.94 6.21 12.51
C MET A 99 -10.08 7.05 13.11
N GLU A 100 -9.77 8.24 13.63
CA GLU A 100 -10.76 9.09 14.28
C GLU A 100 -11.67 9.78 13.25
N PRO A 101 -13.00 9.73 13.43
CA PRO A 101 -13.93 10.40 12.53
C PRO A 101 -13.92 11.91 12.78
N ILE A 102 -14.31 12.69 11.78
CA ILE A 102 -14.66 14.10 11.99
C ILE A 102 -16.11 14.17 12.44
N MET A 103 -16.32 14.75 13.62
CA MET A 103 -17.62 14.88 14.26
C MET A 103 -18.18 16.30 14.11
N ARG A 104 -19.50 16.42 13.94
CA ARG A 104 -20.24 17.70 14.06
C ARG A 104 -21.53 17.45 14.84
N ASN A 105 -21.68 18.06 16.01
CA ASN A 105 -22.84 17.86 16.89
C ASN A 105 -23.13 16.36 17.12
N ASP A 106 -22.11 15.62 17.58
CA ASP A 106 -22.15 14.17 17.82
C ASP A 106 -22.49 13.29 16.60
N LYS A 107 -22.52 13.87 15.39
CA LYS A 107 -22.69 13.15 14.13
C LYS A 107 -21.33 12.93 13.46
N PRO A 108 -20.96 11.68 13.10
CA PRO A 108 -19.82 11.44 12.23
C PRO A 108 -20.15 11.95 10.83
N ILE A 109 -19.47 13.02 10.39
CA ILE A 109 -19.66 13.63 9.07
C ILE A 109 -18.61 13.19 8.05
N LEU A 110 -17.46 12.72 8.53
CA LEU A 110 -16.42 12.11 7.71
C LEU A 110 -15.77 10.98 8.50
N GLN A 111 -15.53 9.87 7.83
CA GLN A 111 -14.96 8.65 8.38
C GLN A 111 -13.81 8.18 7.51
N PHE A 112 -12.86 7.47 8.14
CA PHE A 112 -11.64 7.01 7.48
C PHE A 112 -11.47 5.51 7.68
N ALA A 113 -11.38 4.79 6.56
CA ALA A 113 -11.05 3.37 6.51
C ALA A 113 -9.84 3.16 5.59
N GLY A 114 -9.36 1.93 5.52
CA GLY A 114 -8.17 1.54 4.76
C GLY A 114 -7.01 1.13 5.67
N GLU A 115 -5.95 0.59 5.05
CA GLU A 115 -4.83 -0.04 5.76
C GLU A 115 -4.16 0.91 6.77
N ALA A 116 -4.00 2.19 6.41
CA ALA A 116 -3.31 3.17 7.23
C ALA A 116 -4.08 3.59 8.50
N THR A 117 -5.32 3.13 8.66
CA THR A 117 -6.18 3.46 9.81
C THR A 117 -6.29 2.32 10.82
N ASN A 118 -5.53 1.23 10.66
CA ASN A 118 -5.48 0.13 11.63
C ASN A 118 -4.24 0.29 12.54
N PRO A 119 -4.40 0.50 13.86
CA PRO A 119 -3.26 0.67 14.77
C PRO A 119 -2.34 -0.55 14.83
N ASP A 120 -2.92 -1.75 14.70
CA ASP A 120 -2.22 -3.01 14.95
C ASP A 120 -1.83 -3.74 13.65
N ARG A 121 -2.59 -3.51 12.56
CA ARG A 121 -2.49 -4.27 11.31
C ARG A 121 -2.39 -3.38 10.07
N TYR A 122 -1.76 -2.21 10.20
CA TYR A 122 -1.46 -1.36 9.03
C TYR A 122 -0.54 -2.08 8.04
N ALA A 123 -0.48 -1.56 6.81
CA ALA A 123 0.21 -2.14 5.66
C ALA A 123 -0.31 -3.51 5.18
N THR A 124 -1.49 -3.93 5.63
CA THR A 124 -2.05 -5.24 5.28
C THR A 124 -3.45 -5.12 4.67
N VAL A 125 -3.80 -6.12 3.84
CA VAL A 125 -5.14 -6.24 3.25
C VAL A 125 -6.20 -6.53 4.31
N HIS A 126 -5.92 -7.45 5.24
CA HIS A 126 -6.88 -7.79 6.29
C HIS A 126 -7.11 -6.61 7.25
N GLY A 127 -6.06 -5.84 7.56
CA GLY A 127 -6.21 -4.60 8.30
C GLY A 127 -7.13 -3.59 7.59
N ALA A 128 -7.02 -3.45 6.27
CA ALA A 128 -7.93 -2.61 5.48
C ALA A 128 -9.38 -3.10 5.49
N ILE A 129 -9.60 -4.42 5.46
CA ILE A 129 -10.94 -5.02 5.55
C ILE A 129 -11.56 -4.72 6.92
N GLU A 130 -10.81 -4.96 7.99
CA GLU A 130 -11.26 -4.73 9.37
C GLU A 130 -11.63 -3.27 9.62
N THR A 131 -10.86 -2.32 9.09
CA THR A 131 -11.21 -0.90 9.23
C THR A 131 -12.43 -0.52 8.41
N GLY A 132 -12.67 -1.19 7.29
CA GLY A 132 -13.92 -1.08 6.53
C GLY A 132 -15.14 -1.49 7.36
N TRP A 133 -15.07 -2.64 8.05
CA TRP A 133 -16.14 -3.08 8.96
C TRP A 133 -16.33 -2.13 10.14
N ARG A 134 -15.23 -1.68 10.77
CA ARG A 134 -15.27 -0.72 11.87
C ARG A 134 -16.03 0.55 11.51
N GLU A 135 -15.77 1.14 10.34
CA GLU A 135 -16.46 2.37 9.92
C GLU A 135 -17.91 2.12 9.50
N ALA A 136 -18.24 0.91 9.01
CA ALA A 136 -19.61 0.52 8.72
C ALA A 136 -20.42 0.35 10.02
N ASP A 137 -19.88 -0.35 11.01
CA ASP A 137 -20.49 -0.56 12.32
C ASP A 137 -20.72 0.77 13.04
N ARG A 138 -19.75 1.69 12.97
CA ARG A 138 -19.87 3.07 13.50
C ARG A 138 -21.09 3.80 12.95
N LEU A 139 -21.38 3.67 11.65
CA LEU A 139 -22.58 4.26 11.03
C LEU A 139 -23.85 3.55 11.48
N ILE A 140 -23.85 2.21 11.45
CA ILE A 140 -25.00 1.40 11.88
C ILE A 140 -25.41 1.78 13.30
N ASP A 141 -24.45 1.83 14.23
CA ASP A 141 -24.67 2.22 15.62
C ASP A 141 -25.21 3.64 15.76
N PHE A 142 -24.65 4.58 15.00
CA PHE A 142 -25.11 5.97 15.00
C PHE A 142 -26.58 6.10 14.56
N TYR A 143 -26.96 5.46 13.46
CA TYR A 143 -28.33 5.51 12.94
C TYR A 143 -29.31 4.71 13.80
N ASN A 144 -28.90 3.58 14.36
CA ASN A 144 -29.74 2.80 15.28
C ASN A 144 -30.03 3.57 16.57
N LYS A 145 -29.02 4.21 17.17
CA LYS A 145 -29.22 5.08 18.34
C LYS A 145 -30.21 6.19 18.03
N LYS A 146 -30.09 6.85 16.88
CA LYS A 146 -31.03 7.90 16.47
C LYS A 146 -32.47 7.40 16.32
N ASN A 147 -32.65 6.21 15.77
CA ASN A 147 -33.99 5.62 15.64
C ASN A 147 -34.62 5.34 17.01
N ILE A 148 -33.84 4.85 17.97
CA ILE A 148 -34.29 4.62 19.35
C ILE A 148 -34.68 5.93 20.02
N TRP A 149 -33.83 6.96 19.95
CA TRP A 149 -34.12 8.27 20.54
C TRP A 149 -35.38 8.90 19.96
N LYS A 150 -35.54 8.84 18.63
CA LYS A 150 -36.76 9.30 17.97
C LYS A 150 -38.00 8.54 18.45
N MET A 151 -37.92 7.21 18.58
CA MET A 151 -39.03 6.41 19.08
C MET A 151 -39.41 6.77 20.53
N ILE A 152 -38.42 7.09 21.39
CA ILE A 152 -38.69 7.55 22.76
C ILE A 152 -39.37 8.92 22.74
N GLU A 153 -38.90 9.86 21.92
CA GLU A 153 -39.52 11.19 21.74
C GLU A 153 -40.97 11.07 21.26
N ASP A 154 -41.23 10.22 20.26
CA ASP A 154 -42.57 9.99 19.70
C ASP A 154 -43.54 9.33 20.73
N LEU A 155 -43.03 8.55 21.69
CA LEU A 155 -43.80 7.89 22.75
C LEU A 155 -44.02 8.75 24.02
N SER A 156 -43.33 9.89 24.13
CA SER A 156 -43.40 10.79 25.29
C SER A 156 -44.32 12.00 25.06
N VAL A 157 -45.10 11.97 23.98
CA VAL A 157 -46.20 12.90 23.64
C VAL A 157 -47.53 12.16 23.81
#